data_AF-A0A2V5PXE1-F1
#
_entry.id   AF-A0A2V5PXE1-F1
#
_cell.length_a   1.000
_cell.length_b   1.000
_cell.length_c   1.000
_cell.angle_alpha   90.00
_cell.angle_beta   90.00
_cell.angle_gamma   90.00
#
_symmetry.space_group_name_H-M   'P 1'
#
loop_
_entity.id
_entity.type
_entity.pdbx_description
1 polymer ?
#
loop_
_entity_poly.entity_id
_entity_poly.type
_entity_poly.pdbx_seq_one_letter_code
_entity_poly.pdbx_strand_id
1 'polypeptide(L)' 'QSGKMKPVIDRTYKSLTETPQALAYLEQGHARGKVVITVE' A
#
# COMPACT_ATOMS: atom_id res chain seq x y z
N GLN A 1 -5.54 10.38 -16.20
CA GLN A 1 -5.72 11.09 -14.90
C GLN A 1 -4.38 11.72 -14.54
N SER A 2 -4.31 13.06 -14.50
CA SER A 2 -3.06 13.82 -14.65
C SER A 2 -2.07 13.65 -13.50
N GLY A 3 -0.82 13.32 -13.85
CA GLY A 3 0.36 13.21 -12.99
C GLY A 3 0.85 14.54 -12.40
N LYS A 4 -0.05 15.34 -11.82
CA LYS A 4 0.29 16.56 -11.09
C LYS A 4 0.87 16.27 -9.69
N MET A 5 0.61 15.08 -9.13
CA MET A 5 1.18 14.62 -7.86
C MET A 5 1.61 13.16 -7.97
N LYS A 6 2.84 12.86 -7.54
CA LYS A 6 3.35 11.49 -7.41
C LYS A 6 3.04 10.99 -5.99
N PRO A 7 2.29 9.89 -5.83
CA PRO A 7 2.10 9.31 -4.50
C PRO A 7 3.43 8.78 -3.98
N VAL A 8 3.72 9.01 -2.70
CA VAL A 8 4.80 8.31 -2.00
C VAL A 8 4.23 6.95 -1.62
N ILE A 9 4.60 5.92 -2.37
CA ILE A 9 4.21 4.54 -2.12
C ILE A 9 5.30 3.90 -1.28
N ASP A 10 4.89 3.34 -0.14
CA ASP A 10 5.78 2.68 0.81
C ASP A 10 5.88 1.18 0.49
N ARG A 11 4.72 0.57 0.22
CA ARG A 11 4.64 -0.85 -0.13
C ARG A 11 3.47 -1.15 -1.05
N THR A 12 3.67 -2.14 -1.91
CA THR A 12 2.64 -2.65 -2.83
C THR A 12 2.46 -4.15 -2.65
N TYR A 13 1.22 -4.57 -2.47
CA TYR A 13 0.76 -5.96 -2.44
C TYR A 13 0.02 -6.28 -3.74
N LYS A 14 0.16 -7.51 -4.23
CA LYS A 14 -0.26 -7.96 -5.57
C LYS A 14 -1.68 -8.49 -5.64
N SER A 15 -2.25 -8.94 -4.53
CA SER A 15 -3.63 -9.45 -4.51
C SER A 15 -4.37 -9.06 -3.24
N LEU A 16 -5.71 -9.09 -3.29
CA LEU A 16 -6.55 -8.84 -2.12
C LEU A 16 -6.33 -9.86 -0.99
N THR A 17 -5.83 -11.05 -1.31
CA THR A 17 -5.51 -12.08 -0.32
C THR A 17 -4.39 -11.67 0.64
N GLU A 18 -3.55 -10.70 0.25
CA GLU A 18 -2.46 -10.18 1.09
C GLU A 18 -2.90 -9.03 2.02
N THR A 19 -4.19 -8.66 2.01
CA THR A 19 -4.75 -7.60 2.87
C THR A 19 -4.41 -7.77 4.36
N PRO A 20 -4.47 -8.98 4.95
CA PRO A 20 -4.07 -9.17 6.36
C PRO A 20 -2.61 -8.78 6.62
N GLN A 21 -1.70 -9.05 5.67
CA GLN A 21 -0.29 -8.68 5.78
C GLN A 21 -0.07 -7.18 5.61
N ALA A 22 -0.87 -6.52 4.77
CA ALA A 22 -0.87 -5.08 4.62
C ALA A 22 -1.32 -4.38 5.92
N LEU A 23 -2.38 -4.88 6.56
CA LEU A 23 -2.86 -4.39 7.86
C LEU A 23 -1.80 -4.58 8.96
N ALA A 24 -1.23 -5.77 9.09
CA ALA A 24 -0.18 -6.03 10.07
C ALA A 24 1.04 -5.13 9.88
N TYR A 25 1.39 -4.80 8.62
CA TYR A 25 2.47 -3.86 8.33
C TYR A 25 2.13 -2.42 8.76
N LEU A 26 0.88 -1.97 8.57
CA LEU A 26 0.41 -0.67 9.04
C LEU A 26 0.42 -0.58 10.57
N GLU A 27 -0.05 -1.63 11.25
CA GLU A 27 -0.14 -1.69 12.72
C GLU A 27 1.23 -1.59 13.41
N GLN A 28 2.31 -2.00 12.73
CA GLN A 28 3.66 -1.90 13.26
C GLN A 28 4.21 -0.45 13.27
N GLY A 29 3.44 0.53 12.79
CA GLY A 29 3.88 1.93 12.70
C GLY A 29 4.99 2.16 11.66
N HIS A 30 5.22 1.19 10.77
CA HIS A 30 6.25 1.27 9.74
C HIS A 30 5.82 2.05 8.49
N ALA A 31 4.55 2.45 8.42
CA ALA A 31 3.99 3.13 7.25
C ALA A 31 4.52 4.57 7.12
N ARG A 32 5.48 4.78 6.22
CA ARG A 32 6.06 6.10 5.86
C ARG A 32 5.40 6.73 4.63
N GLY A 33 4.44 6.02 4.03
CA GLY A 33 3.71 6.44 2.85
C GLY A 33 2.45 5.60 2.65
N LYS A 34 1.93 5.59 1.42
CA LYS A 34 0.73 4.82 1.08
C LYS A 34 1.07 3.35 0.87
N VAL A 35 0.26 2.47 1.45
CA VAL A 35 0.24 1.05 1.13
C VAL A 35 -0.80 0.82 0.04
N VAL A 36 -0.41 0.16 -1.05
CA VAL A 36 -1.27 -0.15 -2.20
C VAL A 36 -1.52 -1.66 -2.27
N ILE A 37 -2.76 -2.05 -2.53
CA ILE A 37 -3.14 -3.45 -2.78
C ILE A 37 -3.75 -3.51 -4.18
N THR A 38 -3.21 -4.35 -5.03
CA THR A 38 -3.75 -4.63 -6.36
C THR A 38 -4.93 -5.61 -6.25
N VAL A 39 -5.93 -5.45 -7.12
CA VAL A 39 -7.19 -6.21 -7.10
C VAL A 39 -7.17 -7.40 -8.09
N GLU A 40 -6.01 -7.74 -8.63
CA GLU A 40 -5.80 -8.88 -9.55
C GLU A 40 -6.13 -10.23 -8.90
#